data_AF-A0A453EDK5-F1
#
_entry.id   AF-A0A453EDK5-F1
#
_cell.length_a   1.000
_cell.length_b   1.000
_cell.length_c   1.000
_cell.angle_alpha   90.00
_cell.angle_beta   90.00
_cell.angle_gamma   90.00
#
_symmetry.space_group_name_H-M   'P 1'
#
loop_
_entity.id
_entity.type
_entity.pdbx_description
1 polymer ?
#
loop_
_entity_poly.entity_id
_entity_poly.type
_entity_poly.pdbx_seq_one_letter_code
_entity_poly.pdbx_strand_id
1 'polypeptide(L)'
;RQGNPVSLQLFMLAVDTLSRLMRRAIDIGILQQLHPRRHMPTISLYADDVMLFCHATPGDVAAVKGILTLFEKVSGLQVNDAKSS
;
A
#
# COMPACT_ATOMS: atom_id res chain seq x y z
N ARG A 1 8.42 -19.34 11.19
CA ARG A 1 9.60 -19.11 10.32
C ARG A 1 10.41 -18.00 10.96
N GLN A 2 11.58 -18.28 11.54
CA GLN A 2 12.45 -17.21 12.04
C GLN A 2 12.96 -16.42 10.84
N GLY A 3 12.48 -15.18 10.72
CA GLY A 3 12.71 -14.31 9.57
C GLY A 3 14.19 -13.94 9.48
N ASN A 4 14.81 -14.24 8.34
CA ASN A 4 16.11 -13.68 8.01
C ASN A 4 16.01 -12.15 8.09
N PRO A 5 16.94 -11.45 8.75
CA PRO A 5 16.91 -9.99 8.89
C PRO A 5 16.85 -9.27 7.53
N VAL A 6 17.39 -9.90 6.48
CA VAL A 6 17.31 -9.43 5.10
C VAL A 6 15.88 -9.42 4.54
N SER A 7 15.05 -10.40 4.91
CA SER A 7 13.64 -10.48 4.47
C SER A 7 12.80 -9.34 5.05
N LEU A 8 13.10 -8.92 6.28
CA LEU A 8 12.40 -7.80 6.94
C LEU A 8 12.82 -6.46 6.32
N GLN A 9 14.09 -6.31 5.96
CA GLN A 9 14.60 -5.10 5.30
C GLN A 9 14.03 -4.95 3.88
N LEU A 10 13.95 -6.04 3.11
CA LEU A 10 13.32 -6.04 1.79
C LEU A 10 11.82 -5.72 1.88
N PHE A 11 11.14 -6.27 2.89
CA PHE A 11 9.74 -5.94 3.16
C PHE A 11 9.55 -4.47 3.52
N MET A 12 10.41 -3.91 4.37
CA MET A 12 10.36 -2.49 4.72
C MET A 12 10.62 -1.58 3.52
N LEU A 13 11.53 -1.96 2.61
CA LEU A 13 11.78 -1.24 1.36
C LEU A 13 10.58 -1.31 0.39
N ALA A 14 9.96 -2.49 0.29
CA ALA A 14 8.72 -2.70 -0.46
C ALA A 14 7.61 -1.77 0.05
N VAL A 15 7.43 -1.68 1.37
CA VAL A 15 6.41 -0.83 1.99
C VAL A 15 6.73 0.66 1.81
N ASP A 16 8.00 1.07 1.92
CA ASP A 16 8.40 2.46 1.65
C ASP A 16 8.06 2.87 0.21
N THR A 17 8.33 1.97 -0.75
CA THR A 17 7.98 2.17 -2.16
C THR A 17 6.47 2.28 -2.35
N LEU A 18 5.69 1.39 -1.73
CA LEU A 18 4.23 1.45 -1.75
C LEU A 18 3.70 2.75 -1.13
N SER A 19 4.29 3.22 -0.03
CA SER A 19 3.93 4.49 0.61
C SER A 19 4.17 5.67 -0.31
N ARG A 20 5.29 5.67 -1.05
CA ARG A 20 5.58 6.70 -2.06
C ARG A 20 4.60 6.67 -3.23
N LEU A 21 4.22 5.49 -3.71
CA LEU A 21 3.21 5.35 -4.77
C LEU A 21 1.85 5.89 -4.32
N MET A 22 1.41 5.53 -3.11
CA MET A 22 0.15 6.03 -2.53
C MET A 22 0.17 7.55 -2.35
N ARG A 23 1.25 8.12 -1.81
CA ARG A 23 1.41 9.58 -1.70
C ARG A 23 1.39 10.26 -3.06
N ARG A 24 2.08 9.69 -4.06
CA ARG A 24 2.09 10.24 -5.40
C ARG A 24 0.70 10.23 -6.03
N ALA A 25 -0.08 9.16 -5.82
CA ALA A 25 -1.46 9.07 -6.28
C ALA A 25 -2.37 10.12 -5.62
N ILE A 26 -2.12 10.46 -4.35
CA ILE A 26 -2.79 11.57 -3.67
C ILE A 26 -2.39 12.92 -4.28
N ASP A 27 -1.10 13.17 -4.48
CA ASP A 27 -0.59 14.45 -4.98
C ASP A 27 -1.12 14.79 -6.39
N ILE A 28 -1.31 13.77 -7.23
CA ILE A 28 -1.87 13.94 -8.59
C ILE A 28 -3.40 13.87 -8.63
N GLY A 29 -4.06 13.73 -7.48
CA GLY A 29 -5.52 13.73 -7.35
C GLY A 29 -6.22 12.42 -7.78
N ILE A 30 -5.48 11.32 -7.96
CA ILE A 30 -6.06 9.99 -8.22
C ILE A 30 -6.70 9.42 -6.95
N LEU A 31 -6.04 9.59 -5.79
CA LEU A 31 -6.57 9.23 -4.48
C LEU A 31 -6.98 10.47 -3.71
N GLN A 32 -8.09 10.39 -3.00
CA GLN A 32 -8.49 11.45 -2.09
C GLN A 32 -7.65 11.43 -0.80
N GLN A 33 -7.30 12.62 -0.29
CA GLN A 33 -6.65 12.72 1.02
C GLN A 33 -7.61 12.22 2.11
N LEU A 34 -7.14 11.29 2.95
CA LEU A 34 -7.88 10.81 4.14
C LEU A 34 -8.18 11.92 5.16
N HIS A 35 -7.36 12.96 5.19
CA HIS A 35 -7.60 14.12 6.03
C HIS A 35 -7.21 15.41 5.30
N PRO A 36 -8.09 16.42 5.25
CA PRO A 36 -7.86 17.65 4.49
C PRO A 36 -6.77 18.56 5.09
N ARG A 37 -6.31 18.30 6.32
CA ARG A 37 -5.35 19.15 7.05
C ARG A 37 -4.21 18.38 7.72
N ARG A 38 -4.27 17.04 7.75
CA ARG A 38 -3.28 16.20 8.42
C ARG A 38 -2.86 15.09 7.49
N HIS A 39 -1.56 14.92 7.37
CA HIS A 39 -0.97 13.79 6.67
C HIS A 39 -1.16 12.52 7.51
N MET A 40 -2.33 11.90 7.40
CA MET A 40 -2.58 10.60 8.04
C MET A 40 -1.80 9.50 7.31
N PRO A 41 -1.26 8.52 8.05
CA PRO A 41 -0.59 7.39 7.42
C PRO A 41 -1.59 6.64 6.54
N THR A 42 -1.34 6.63 5.22
CA THR A 42 -2.08 5.83 4.24
C THR A 42 -1.72 4.35 4.29
N ILE A 43 -0.65 4.02 5.01
CA ILE A 43 -0.14 2.66 5.21
C ILE A 43 0.20 2.47 6.69
N SER A 44 -0.29 1.38 7.29
CA SER A 44 0.15 0.90 8.60
C SER A 44 0.69 -0.53 8.48
N LEU A 45 1.76 -0.82 9.22
CA LEU A 45 2.38 -2.14 9.28
C LEU A 45 2.03 -2.82 10.58
N TYR A 46 1.52 -4.04 10.50
CA TYR A 46 1.19 -4.87 11.66
C TYR A 46 1.82 -6.24 11.50
N ALA A 47 2.91 -6.48 12.23
CA ALA A 47 3.67 -7.73 12.19
C ALA A 47 4.01 -8.17 10.76
N ASP A 48 3.21 -9.09 10.20
CA ASP A 48 3.38 -9.66 8.86
C ASP A 48 2.45 -9.06 7.79
N ASP A 49 1.55 -8.14 8.18
CA ASP A 49 0.51 -7.57 7.32
C ASP A 49 0.69 -6.06 7.06
N VAL A 50 0.27 -5.63 5.87
CA VAL A 50 0.21 -4.22 5.46
C VAL A 50 -1.25 -3.80 5.37
N MET A 51 -1.66 -2.80 6.14
CA MET A 51 -2.97 -2.17 6.05
C MET A 51 -2.88 -0.88 5.24
N LEU A 52 -3.76 -0.76 4.24
CA LEU A 52 -3.90 0.42 3.40
C LEU A 52 -5.18 1.16 3.77
N PHE A 53 -5.08 2.47 4.00
CA PHE A 53 -6.23 3.33 4.24
C PHE A 53 -6.51 4.15 2.98
N CYS A 54 -7.78 4.19 2.58
CA CYS A 54 -8.31 5.04 1.51
C CYS A 54 -9.80 5.32 1.79
N HIS A 55 -10.43 6.24 1.07
CA HIS A 55 -11.87 6.40 1.20
C HIS A 55 -12.59 5.19 0.59
N ALA A 56 -13.72 4.80 1.17
CA ALA A 56 -14.56 3.71 0.66
C ALA A 56 -15.34 4.12 -0.61
N THR A 57 -14.72 4.90 -1.50
CA THR A 57 -15.28 5.25 -2.79
C THR A 57 -14.81 4.24 -3.85
N PRO A 58 -15.65 3.91 -4.85
CA PRO A 58 -15.23 3.01 -5.92
C PRO A 58 -13.97 3.46 -6.66
N GLY A 59 -13.77 4.78 -6.79
CA GLY A 59 -12.59 5.37 -7.41
C GLY A 59 -11.31 5.13 -6.60
N ASP A 60 -11.35 5.42 -5.29
CA ASP A 60 -10.19 5.19 -4.41
C ASP A 60 -9.85 3.71 -4.32
N VAL A 61 -10.85 2.82 -4.19
CA VAL A 61 -10.62 1.36 -4.15
C VAL A 61 -10.00 0.86 -5.46
N ALA A 62 -10.49 1.33 -6.61
CA ALA A 62 -9.91 0.96 -7.91
C ALA A 62 -8.48 1.48 -8.07
N ALA A 63 -8.19 2.69 -7.61
CA ALA A 63 -6.85 3.26 -7.61
C ALA A 63 -5.89 2.48 -6.71
N VAL A 64 -6.30 2.13 -5.48
CA VAL A 64 -5.50 1.29 -4.57
C VAL A 64 -5.23 -0.07 -5.18
N LYS A 65 -6.24 -0.73 -5.75
CA LYS A 65 -6.06 -2.00 -6.47
C LYS A 65 -5.08 -1.85 -7.64
N GLY A 66 -5.19 -0.79 -8.44
CA GLY A 66 -4.26 -0.52 -9.53
C GLY A 66 -2.81 -0.32 -9.07
N ILE A 67 -2.61 0.40 -7.96
CA ILE A 67 -1.29 0.57 -7.34
C ILE A 67 -0.74 -0.77 -6.84
N LEU A 68 -1.58 -1.59 -6.20
CA LEU A 68 -1.20 -2.93 -5.74
C LEU A 68 -0.83 -3.84 -6.91
N THR A 69 -1.61 -3.89 -7.99
CA THR A 69 -1.28 -4.68 -9.19
C THR A 69 0.00 -4.19 -9.87
N LEU A 70 0.23 -2.88 -9.93
CA LEU A 70 1.48 -2.34 -10.46
C LEU A 70 2.66 -2.74 -9.58
N PHE A 71 2.50 -2.63 -8.26
CA PHE A 71 3.49 -3.04 -7.29
C PHE A 71 3.80 -4.53 -7.38
N GLU A 72 2.78 -5.38 -7.51
CA GLU A 72 2.88 -6.82 -7.73
C GLU A 72 3.71 -7.14 -8.98
N LYS A 73 3.39 -6.50 -10.11
CA LYS A 73 4.08 -6.70 -11.39
C LYS A 73 5.54 -6.26 -11.37
N VAL A 74 5.84 -5.16 -10.69
CA VAL A 74 7.21 -4.60 -10.64
C VAL A 74 8.08 -5.34 -9.62
N SER A 75 7.50 -5.80 -8.52
CA SER A 75 8.24 -6.46 -7.44
C SER A 75 8.29 -7.99 -7.56
N GLY A 76 7.38 -8.59 -8.34
CA GLY A 76 7.21 -10.04 -8.42
C GLY A 76 6.59 -10.68 -7.18
N LEU A 77 6.15 -9.87 -6.19
CA LEU A 77 5.44 -10.33 -4.99
C LEU A 77 3.97 -10.48 -5.31
N GLN A 78 3.42 -11.71 -5.32
CA GLN A 78 1.99 -11.95 -5.54
C GLN A 78 1.13 -11.34 -4.43
N VAL A 79 0.14 -10.53 -4.81
CA VAL A 79 -0.93 -10.07 -3.92
C VAL A 79 -1.94 -11.20 -3.86
N ASN A 80 -2.09 -11.81 -2.68
CA ASN A 80 -3.04 -12.90 -2.50
C ASN A 80 -4.46 -12.32 -2.28
N ASP A 81 -5.18 -12.05 -3.37
CA ASP A 81 -6.57 -11.58 -3.38
C ASP A 81 -7.56 -12.52 -2.65
N ALA A 82 -7.13 -13.72 -2.24
CA ALA A 82 -7.96 -14.72 -1.55
C ALA A 82 -8.29 -14.38 -0.07
N LYS A 83 -7.85 -13.23 0.46
CA LYS A 83 -8.12 -12.79 1.85
C LYS A 83 -8.75 -11.40 1.97
N SER A 84 -9.30 -10.84 0.90
CA SER A 84 -10.10 -9.61 0.99
C SER A 84 -11.58 -9.97 1.17
N SER A 85 -11.99 -10.15 2.44
CA SER A 85 -13.40 -10.10 2.87
C SER A 85 -13.80 -8.69 3.27
#